data_AF-A0A182ENQ1-F1
#
_entry.id   AF-A0A182ENQ1-F1
#
_cell.length_a   1.000
_cell.length_b   1.000
_cell.length_c   1.000
_cell.angle_alpha   90.00
_cell.angle_beta   90.00
_cell.angle_gamma   90.00
#
_symmetry.space_group_name_H-M   'P 1'
#
loop_
_entity.id
_entity.type
_entity.pdbx_description
1 polymer ?
#
loop_
_entity_poly.entity_id
_entity_poly.type
_entity_poly.pdbx_seq_one_letter_code
_entity_poly.pdbx_strand_id
1 'polypeptide(L)'
;MDKLELRHTVDGIEHLCNAITLCGQPSQLIQIFQQTLPSEHFALLVQKLPEAKARLMRMFGGQLGQVERSHAGAEDGDNSIIVGANTIEISDDLELE
;
A
#
# COMPACT_ATOMS: atom_id res chain seq x y z
N MET A 1 19.10 -23.77 -20.77
CA MET A 1 19.34 -22.68 -19.79
C MET A 1 18.36 -21.54 -20.09
N ASP A 2 17.10 -21.86 -20.34
CA ASP A 2 16.01 -22.09 -19.35
C ASP A 2 15.32 -20.77 -18.97
N LYS A 3 14.65 -20.17 -19.97
CA LYS A 3 13.78 -18.99 -19.80
C LYS A 3 12.62 -19.22 -18.82
N LEU A 4 12.40 -20.47 -18.38
CA LEU A 4 11.33 -20.84 -17.47
C LEU A 4 11.68 -20.58 -16.00
N GLU A 5 12.94 -20.71 -15.59
CA GLU A 5 13.39 -20.32 -14.24
C GLU A 5 13.30 -18.80 -14.02
N LEU A 6 13.51 -18.01 -15.08
CA LEU A 6 13.44 -16.55 -14.96
C LEU A 6 12.02 -16.03 -14.73
N ARG A 7 10.99 -16.72 -15.23
CA ARG A 7 9.60 -16.23 -15.15
C ARG A 7 9.06 -16.26 -13.72
N HIS A 8 9.40 -17.28 -12.93
CA HIS A 8 9.00 -17.35 -11.53
C HIS A 8 9.72 -16.29 -10.69
N THR A 9 10.96 -15.98 -11.07
CA THR A 9 11.77 -14.97 -10.42
C THR A 9 11.21 -13.57 -10.61
N VAL A 10 10.81 -13.19 -11.82
CA VAL A 10 10.30 -11.83 -12.09
C VAL A 10 8.99 -11.58 -11.35
N ASP A 11 8.06 -12.54 -11.39
CA ASP A 11 6.80 -12.45 -10.64
C ASP A 11 7.08 -12.40 -9.13
N GLY A 12 7.99 -13.23 -8.62
CA GLY A 12 8.38 -13.21 -7.20
C GLY A 12 8.94 -11.86 -6.75
N ILE A 13 9.81 -11.24 -7.55
CA ILE A 13 10.38 -9.91 -7.25
C ILE A 13 9.30 -8.84 -7.18
N GLU A 14 8.29 -8.90 -8.07
CA GLU A 14 7.17 -7.96 -8.03
C GLU A 14 6.34 -8.09 -6.74
N HIS A 15 6.06 -9.31 -6.29
CA HIS A 15 5.35 -9.54 -5.02
C HIS A 15 6.14 -9.02 -3.82
N LEU A 16 7.46 -9.24 -3.81
CA LEU A 16 8.33 -8.74 -2.75
C LEU A 16 8.36 -7.20 -2.72
N CYS A 17 8.45 -6.54 -3.88
CA CYS A 17 8.38 -5.07 -3.95
C CYS A 17 7.06 -4.54 -3.39
N ASN A 18 5.93 -5.14 -3.76
CA ASN A 18 4.62 -4.74 -3.26
C ASN A 18 4.53 -4.92 -1.73
N ALA A 19 5.01 -6.04 -1.20
CA ALA A 19 5.06 -6.29 0.24
C ALA A 19 5.91 -5.23 0.97
N ILE A 20 7.13 -4.96 0.49
CA ILE A 20 8.03 -3.94 1.07
C ILE A 20 7.37 -2.56 1.10
N THR A 21 6.65 -2.18 0.04
CA THR A 21 6.00 -0.85 -0.03
C THR A 21 4.88 -0.67 0.98
N LEU A 22 4.32 -1.76 1.51
CA LEU A 22 3.25 -1.76 2.53
C LEU A 22 3.79 -1.95 3.95
N CYS A 23 5.06 -2.30 4.11
CA CYS A 23 5.66 -2.53 5.43
C CYS A 23 5.97 -1.21 6.16
N GLY A 24 5.71 -1.18 7.48
CA GLY A 24 6.06 -0.02 8.33
C GLY A 24 7.56 0.19 8.56
N GLN A 25 8.39 -0.83 8.31
CA GLN A 25 9.86 -0.76 8.40
C GLN A 25 10.53 -1.43 7.18
N PRO A 26 10.57 -0.76 6.01
CA PRO A 26 11.13 -1.35 4.80
C PRO A 26 12.64 -1.61 4.89
N SER A 27 13.40 -0.79 5.65
CA SER A 27 14.86 -0.89 5.74
C SER A 27 15.34 -2.23 6.33
N GLN A 28 14.70 -2.70 7.40
CA GLN A 28 15.05 -3.98 8.03
C GLN A 28 14.76 -5.16 7.08
N LEU A 29 13.64 -5.09 6.36
CA LEU A 29 13.22 -6.14 5.44
C LEU A 29 14.13 -6.19 4.20
N ILE A 30 14.55 -5.04 3.68
CA ILE A 30 15.56 -4.94 2.61
C ILE A 30 16.89 -5.54 3.05
N GLN A 31 17.33 -5.29 4.29
CA GLN A 31 18.59 -5.83 4.80
C GLN A 31 18.54 -7.35 4.91
N ILE A 32 17.40 -7.93 5.32
CA ILE A 32 17.19 -9.38 5.32
C ILE A 32 17.28 -9.91 3.89
N PHE A 33 16.58 -9.30 2.93
CA PHE A 33 16.62 -9.74 1.54
C PHE A 33 18.00 -9.64 0.90
N GLN A 34 18.85 -8.71 1.32
CA GLN A 34 20.24 -8.66 0.88
C GLN A 34 21.05 -9.89 1.34
N GLN A 35 20.71 -10.48 2.49
CA GLN A 35 21.38 -11.67 3.02
C GLN A 35 20.77 -12.98 2.48
N THR A 36 19.50 -12.97 2.07
CA THR A 36 18.78 -14.18 1.65
C THR A 36 18.67 -14.34 0.14
N LEU A 37 18.86 -13.28 -0.65
CA LEU A 37 18.80 -13.32 -2.11
C LEU A 37 20.20 -13.21 -2.73
N PRO A 38 20.46 -13.91 -3.86
CA PRO A 38 21.66 -13.67 -4.65
C PRO A 38 21.73 -12.23 -5.14
N SER A 39 22.94 -11.69 -5.29
CA SER A 39 23.19 -10.28 -5.60
C SER A 39 22.45 -9.78 -6.84
N GLU A 40 22.37 -10.60 -7.88
CA GLU A 40 21.68 -10.30 -9.14
C GLU A 40 20.17 -10.09 -8.94
N HIS A 41 19.55 -10.91 -8.10
CA HIS A 41 18.12 -10.85 -7.78
C HIS A 41 17.80 -9.66 -6.89
N PHE A 42 18.66 -9.38 -5.91
CA PHE A 42 18.53 -8.22 -5.04
C PHE A 42 18.65 -6.90 -5.82
N ALA A 43 19.58 -6.82 -6.78
CA ALA A 43 19.72 -5.66 -7.65
C ALA A 43 18.42 -5.39 -8.46
N LEU A 44 17.81 -6.46 -8.99
CA LEU A 44 16.53 -6.34 -9.71
C LEU A 44 15.39 -5.87 -8.79
N LEU A 45 15.33 -6.38 -7.56
CA LEU A 45 14.35 -5.96 -6.56
C LEU A 45 14.48 -4.47 -6.23
N VAL A 46 15.70 -3.99 -5.97
CA VAL A 46 15.95 -2.58 -5.67
C VAL A 46 15.61 -1.67 -6.85
N GLN A 47 15.88 -2.12 -8.08
CA GLN A 47 15.51 -1.38 -9.29
C GLN A 47 13.98 -1.28 -9.48
N LYS A 48 13.22 -2.29 -9.06
CA LYS A 48 11.75 -2.36 -9.22
C LYS A 48 10.96 -1.67 -8.10
N LEU A 49 11.55 -1.46 -6.94
CA LEU A 49 10.91 -0.81 -5.80
C LEU A 49 10.33 0.60 -6.11
N PRO A 50 11.03 1.50 -6.82
CA PRO A 50 10.47 2.82 -7.16
C PRO A 50 9.20 2.73 -8.02
N GLU A 51 9.16 1.76 -8.94
CA GLU A 51 7.99 1.50 -9.80
C GLU A 51 6.79 1.04 -8.94
N ALA A 52 7.01 0.08 -8.04
CA ALA A 52 5.97 -0.39 -7.11
C ALA A 52 5.45 0.75 -6.22
N LYS A 53 6.34 1.58 -5.68
CA LYS A 53 5.97 2.75 -4.88
C LYS A 53 5.17 3.77 -5.69
N ALA A 54 5.56 4.05 -6.92
CA ALA A 54 4.83 4.96 -7.81
C ALA A 54 3.44 4.42 -8.17
N ARG A 55 3.32 3.10 -8.40
CA ARG A 55 2.02 2.43 -8.63
C ARG A 55 1.12 2.55 -7.41
N LEU A 56 1.65 2.27 -6.22
CA LEU A 56 0.94 2.44 -4.96
C LEU A 56 0.49 3.91 -4.78
N MET A 57 1.40 4.86 -4.99
CA MET A 57 1.09 6.29 -4.91
C MET A 57 0.06 6.73 -5.95
N ARG A 58 -0.01 6.11 -7.13
CA ARG A 58 -1.07 6.40 -8.11
C ARG A 58 -2.41 5.83 -7.68
N MET A 59 -2.42 4.63 -7.11
CA MET A 59 -3.64 3.97 -6.61
C MET A 59 -4.24 4.70 -5.41
N PHE A 60 -3.40 5.09 -4.45
CA PHE A 60 -3.84 5.72 -3.20
C PHE A 60 -3.77 7.26 -3.23
N GLY A 61 -2.86 7.85 -4.01
CA GLY A 61 -2.71 9.31 -4.15
C GLY A 61 -3.69 9.96 -5.14
N GLY A 62 -4.39 9.16 -5.96
CA GLY A 62 -5.48 9.65 -6.81
C GLY A 62 -6.70 10.16 -6.05
N GLN A 63 -6.85 9.82 -4.76
CA GLN A 63 -7.93 10.33 -3.91
C GLN A 63 -7.67 11.74 -3.35
N LEU A 64 -6.43 12.22 -3.30
CA LEU A 64 -6.14 13.57 -2.76
C LEU A 64 -6.35 14.70 -3.78
N GLY A 65 -6.46 14.39 -5.08
CA GLY A 65 -6.57 15.38 -6.16
C GLY A 65 -7.99 15.69 -6.64
N GLN A 66 -9.02 15.10 -6.02
CA GLN A 66 -10.42 15.25 -6.45
C GLN A 66 -11.25 16.14 -5.52
N VAL A 67 -10.63 17.12 -4.85
CA VAL A 67 -11.35 18.13 -4.03
C VAL A 67 -11.42 19.52 -4.66
N GLU A 68 -10.75 19.75 -5.80
CA GLU A 68 -10.84 21.03 -6.52
C GLU A 68 -11.11 20.79 -8.01
N ARG A 69 -12.41 20.75 -8.38
CA ARG A 69 -12.99 21.32 -9.62
C ARG A 69 -14.39 20.76 -9.90
N SER A 70 -15.38 21.28 -9.15
CA SER A 70 -16.78 21.41 -9.60
C SER A 70 -17.28 22.71 -8.98
N HIS A 71 -17.01 23.86 -9.59
CA HIS A 71 -17.94 24.61 -10.46
C HIS A 71 -19.36 24.76 -9.88
N ALA A 72 -19.73 26.03 -9.72
CA ALA A 72 -20.99 26.56 -9.20
C ALA A 72 -22.26 25.91 -9.77
N GLY A 73 -23.19 25.58 -8.88
CA GLY A 73 -24.57 25.20 -9.16
C GLY A 73 -25.28 24.94 -7.84
N ALA A 74 -26.20 25.82 -7.46
CA ALA A 74 -26.98 25.70 -6.25
C ALA A 74 -28.13 24.70 -6.48
N GLU A 75 -28.20 23.65 -5.69
CA GLU A 75 -29.44 22.90 -5.47
C GLU A 75 -29.42 22.18 -4.10
N ASP A 76 -30.52 22.43 -3.40
CA ASP A 76 -30.88 22.09 -2.03
C ASP A 76 -31.15 20.57 -1.93
N GLY A 77 -30.58 19.90 -0.94
CA GLY A 77 -30.80 18.45 -0.75
C GLY A 77 -29.89 17.83 0.29
N ASP A 78 -30.35 17.84 1.54
CA ASP A 78 -29.79 17.06 2.65
C ASP A 78 -29.69 15.57 2.29
N ASN A 79 -28.47 15.06 2.16
CA ASN A 79 -28.18 13.64 2.25
C ASN A 79 -26.87 13.46 3.03
N SER A 80 -27.01 13.50 4.35
CA SER A 80 -25.97 13.13 5.31
C SER A 80 -25.58 11.65 5.12
N ILE A 81 -24.54 11.39 4.31
CA ILE A 81 -23.86 10.09 4.32
C ILE A 81 -22.81 10.12 5.43
N ILE A 82 -23.24 9.69 6.61
CA ILE A 82 -22.38 9.24 7.70
C ILE A 82 -21.61 7.98 7.27
N VAL A 83 -20.40 8.13 6.72
CA VAL A 83 -19.45 7.00 6.70
C VAL A 83 -18.65 7.06 7.98
N GLY A 84 -19.11 6.25 8.94
CA GLY A 84 -18.66 6.22 10.34
C GLY A 84 -17.15 6.19 10.49
N ALA A 85 -16.64 7.18 11.22
CA ALA A 85 -15.41 7.04 11.96
C ALA A 85 -15.58 5.83 12.89
N ASN A 86 -14.63 4.91 12.83
CA ASN A 86 -14.52 3.82 13.80
C ASN A 86 -14.10 4.43 15.14
N THR A 87 -15.04 5.06 15.86
CA THR A 87 -14.86 5.42 17.26
C THR A 87 -15.15 4.16 18.05
N ILE A 88 -14.08 3.51 18.53
CA ILE A 88 -14.19 2.36 19.44
C ILE A 88 -14.59 2.94 20.80
N GLU A 89 -15.90 2.95 21.08
CA GLU A 89 -16.44 3.25 22.41
C GLU A 89 -16.28 1.98 23.25
N ILE A 90 -15.25 1.94 24.11
CA ILE A 90 -15.12 0.92 25.15
C ILE A 90 -16.06 1.33 26.27
N SER A 91 -17.25 0.72 26.34
CA SER A 91 -18.11 0.85 27.50
C SER A 91 -17.58 -0.06 28.61
N ASP A 92 -17.19 0.57 29.72
CA ASP A 92 -16.77 -0.04 30.98
C ASP A 92 -18.00 -0.70 31.64
N ASP A 93 -18.11 -2.03 31.55
CA ASP A 93 -19.15 -2.80 32.26
C ASP A 93 -18.57 -3.26 33.60
N LEU A 94 -18.76 -2.41 34.62
CA LEU A 94 -18.42 -2.68 36.02
C LEU A 94 -19.61 -2.33 36.92
N GLU A 95 -20.55 -3.25 37.14
CA GLU A 95 -21.44 -3.32 38.34
C GLU A 95 -21.82 -4.81 38.53
N LEU A 96 -21.27 -5.61 39.47
CA LEU A 96 -21.44 -5.65 40.94
C LEU A 96 -22.90 -5.60 41.43
N GLU A 97 -23.57 -6.77 41.45
CA GLU A 97 -24.41 -7.23 42.57
C GLU A 97 -24.44 -8.77 42.65
#